data_AF-A0A9P4H1J9-F1
#
_entry.id   AF-A0A9P4H1J9-F1
#
_cell.length_a   1.000
_cell.length_b   1.000
_cell.length_c   1.000
_cell.angle_alpha   90.00
_cell.angle_beta   90.00
_cell.angle_gamma   90.00
#
_symmetry.space_group_name_H-M   'P 1'
#
loop_
_entity.id
_entity.type
_entity.pdbx_description
1 polymer ?
#
loop_
_entity_poly.entity_id
_entity_poly.type
_entity_poly.pdbx_seq_one_letter_code
_entity_poly.pdbx_strand_id
1 'polypeptide(L)'
;TRRSSSSSIPSATTPASTSPIPAFNRAEMFNSLRPMASTESLNFAMNSKPCSTCSGGPAKRRCSRCKAAYYCDKNCQKSDWKTHRNVCEPVAQGYSAPATPNFSTPASPTNES
;
A
#
# COMPACT_ATOMS: atom_id res chain seq x y z
N THR A 1 61.26 -13.31 -34.15
CA THR A 1 60.52 -12.46 -35.12
C THR A 1 59.07 -12.90 -35.15
N ARG A 2 58.19 -12.27 -34.35
CA ARG A 2 56.75 -12.58 -34.31
C ARG A 2 56.00 -11.54 -35.13
N ARG A 3 55.11 -12.04 -35.97
CA ARG A 3 54.57 -11.46 -37.20
C ARG A 3 53.46 -10.44 -36.94
N SER A 4 53.36 -9.52 -37.90
CA SER A 4 52.66 -8.24 -37.94
C SER A 4 51.14 -8.25 -37.70
N SER A 5 50.72 -7.07 -37.28
CA SER A 5 49.41 -6.41 -37.30
C SER A 5 48.54 -6.69 -38.52
N SER A 6 47.21 -6.76 -38.33
CA SER A 6 46.23 -5.88 -39.01
C SER A 6 44.82 -6.25 -38.55
N SER A 7 44.20 -5.40 -37.74
CA SER A 7 42.78 -5.51 -37.38
C SER A 7 41.97 -4.69 -38.38
N SER A 8 41.40 -5.35 -39.38
CA SER A 8 40.46 -4.73 -40.32
C SER A 8 39.09 -4.59 -39.65
N ILE A 9 38.63 -3.37 -39.42
CA ILE A 9 37.26 -3.09 -38.97
C ILE A 9 36.35 -2.97 -40.20
N PRO A 10 35.29 -3.78 -40.34
CA PRO A 10 34.28 -3.53 -41.34
C PRO A 10 33.36 -2.38 -40.88
N SER A 11 33.23 -1.36 -41.73
CA SER A 11 32.26 -0.28 -41.57
C SER A 11 30.84 -0.83 -41.52
N ALA A 12 30.14 -0.58 -40.42
CA ALA A 12 28.73 -0.92 -40.27
C ALA A 12 27.88 -0.02 -41.18
N THR A 13 27.37 -0.59 -42.27
CA THR A 13 26.29 0.00 -43.06
C THR A 13 25.00 -0.08 -42.25
N THR A 14 24.51 1.04 -41.73
CA THR A 14 23.16 1.12 -41.16
C THR A 14 22.14 1.19 -42.29
N PRO A 15 21.22 0.22 -42.46
CA PRO A 15 20.04 0.46 -43.27
C PRO A 15 19.12 1.39 -42.48
N ALA A 16 18.81 2.55 -43.06
CA ALA A 16 17.72 3.41 -42.61
C ALA A 16 16.40 2.67 -42.82
N SER A 17 15.97 1.90 -41.81
CA SER A 17 14.65 1.30 -41.76
C SER A 17 13.67 2.37 -41.30
N THR A 18 13.26 3.24 -42.22
CA THR A 18 12.11 4.14 -42.02
C THR A 18 10.84 3.31 -42.11
N SER A 19 10.57 2.52 -41.07
CA SER A 19 9.23 2.02 -40.82
C SER A 19 8.41 3.19 -40.23
N PRO A 20 7.22 3.50 -40.76
CA PRO A 20 6.39 4.55 -40.19
C PRO A 20 6.05 4.16 -38.75
N ILE A 21 6.45 5.02 -37.81
CA ILE A 21 6.07 4.89 -36.41
C ILE A 21 4.53 4.95 -36.39
N PRO A 22 3.81 3.88 -35.99
CA PRO A 22 2.36 3.98 -35.89
C PRO A 22 2.04 5.11 -34.92
N ALA A 23 1.06 5.93 -35.27
CA ALA A 23 0.61 7.02 -34.41
C ALA A 23 0.35 6.46 -33.01
N PHE A 24 1.21 6.81 -32.05
CA PHE A 24 1.04 6.38 -30.67
C PHE A 24 -0.23 7.03 -30.15
N ASN A 25 -1.34 6.30 -30.22
CA ASN A 25 -2.55 6.66 -29.52
C ASN A 25 -2.18 6.72 -28.03
N ARG A 26 -2.14 7.94 -27.49
CA ARG A 26 -1.76 8.21 -26.10
C ARG A 26 -2.56 7.32 -25.12
N ALA A 27 -3.82 7.07 -25.45
CA ALA A 27 -4.70 6.15 -24.72
C ALA A 27 -4.17 4.70 -24.66
N GLU A 28 -3.63 4.18 -25.76
CA GLU A 28 -3.12 2.81 -25.86
C GLU A 28 -1.84 2.61 -25.03
N MET A 29 -1.03 3.67 -24.86
CA MET A 29 0.15 3.64 -23.99
C MET A 29 -0.23 3.68 -22.50
N PHE A 30 -1.22 4.49 -22.13
CA PHE A 30 -1.78 4.48 -20.77
C PHE A 30 -2.48 3.15 -20.44
N ASN A 31 -3.02 2.45 -21.44
CA ASN A 31 -3.66 1.15 -21.26
C ASN A 31 -2.65 0.00 -21.21
N SER A 32 -1.59 0.04 -22.02
CA SER A 32 -0.51 -0.98 -22.02
C SER A 32 0.42 -0.92 -20.80
N LEU A 33 0.61 0.25 -20.19
CA LEU A 33 1.41 0.40 -18.96
C LEU A 33 0.60 0.18 -17.67
N ARG A 34 -0.72 0.01 -17.79
CA ARG A 34 -1.62 -0.23 -16.65
C ARG A 34 -1.41 -1.56 -15.91
N PRO A 35 -0.89 -2.66 -16.50
CA PRO A 35 -0.79 -3.93 -15.78
C PRO A 35 0.25 -4.01 -14.65
N MET A 36 0.97 -2.94 -14.30
CA MET A 36 2.04 -3.02 -13.28
C MET A 36 1.97 -1.92 -12.21
N ALA A 37 0.77 -1.64 -11.68
CA ALA A 37 0.64 -0.97 -10.39
C ALA A 37 -0.75 -1.24 -9.79
N SER A 38 -1.02 -2.50 -9.42
CA SER A 38 -2.08 -2.75 -8.43
C SER A 38 -1.63 -2.08 -7.13
N THR A 39 -2.06 -0.84 -6.90
CA THR A 39 -1.82 -0.08 -5.68
C THR A 39 -2.23 -0.88 -4.44
N GLU A 40 -3.18 -1.81 -4.60
CA GLU A 40 -3.60 -2.82 -3.63
C GLU A 40 -2.43 -3.67 -3.08
N SER A 41 -1.57 -4.17 -3.97
CA SER A 41 -0.48 -5.09 -3.62
C SER A 41 0.68 -4.39 -2.92
N LEU A 42 0.96 -3.14 -3.30
CA LEU A 42 1.95 -2.30 -2.61
C LEU A 42 1.40 -1.74 -1.29
N ASN A 43 0.12 -1.37 -1.24
CA ASN A 43 -0.53 -0.89 -0.01
C ASN A 43 -0.46 -1.95 1.10
N PHE A 44 -0.62 -3.23 0.78
CA PHE A 44 -0.47 -4.28 1.78
C PHE A 44 0.97 -4.38 2.32
N ALA A 45 1.98 -4.20 1.47
CA ALA A 45 3.38 -4.24 1.87
C ALA A 45 3.81 -2.99 2.66
N MET A 46 3.30 -1.80 2.35
CA MET A 46 3.67 -0.56 3.04
C MET A 46 2.88 -0.28 4.33
N ASN A 47 1.66 -0.82 4.50
CA ASN A 47 0.81 -0.53 5.67
C ASN A 47 0.70 -1.69 6.69
N SER A 48 1.32 -2.84 6.43
CA SER A 48 1.28 -3.99 7.34
C SER A 48 2.38 -3.88 8.40
N LYS A 49 1.95 -3.98 9.67
CA LYS A 49 2.86 -3.92 10.82
C LYS A 49 3.49 -5.31 10.98
N PRO A 50 4.75 -5.41 11.43
CA PRO A 50 5.35 -6.72 11.70
C PRO A 50 4.66 -7.41 12.89
N CYS A 51 4.72 -8.74 12.90
CA CYS A 51 4.31 -9.50 14.07
C CYS A 51 5.27 -9.24 15.25
N SER A 52 4.73 -8.97 16.44
CA SER A 52 5.52 -8.74 17.66
C SER A 52 6.16 -10.02 18.23
N THR A 53 5.77 -11.19 17.72
CA THR A 53 6.22 -12.49 18.26
C THR A 53 7.09 -13.29 17.29
N CYS A 54 6.89 -13.12 15.98
CA CYS A 54 7.62 -13.89 14.97
C CYS A 54 8.24 -12.96 13.93
N SER A 55 9.39 -13.37 13.39
CA SER A 55 10.17 -12.54 12.45
C SER A 55 9.66 -12.59 11.01
N GLY A 56 8.59 -13.32 10.71
CA GLY A 56 8.34 -13.83 9.35
C GLY A 56 7.07 -13.40 8.63
N GLY A 57 6.11 -12.74 9.30
CA GLY A 57 4.78 -12.52 8.70
C GLY A 57 4.19 -11.12 8.89
N PRO A 58 3.49 -10.57 7.88
CA PRO A 58 2.71 -9.35 8.05
C PRO A 58 1.61 -9.61 9.08
N ALA A 59 1.42 -8.68 10.02
CA ALA A 59 0.38 -8.82 11.01
C ALA A 59 -1.00 -8.71 10.36
N LYS A 60 -1.81 -9.75 10.55
CA LYS A 60 -3.21 -9.78 10.10
C LYS A 60 -4.15 -9.27 11.17
N ARG A 61 -3.66 -9.14 12.41
CA ARG A 61 -4.46 -8.85 13.60
C ARG A 61 -3.69 -7.94 14.57
N ARG A 62 -4.43 -7.30 15.47
CA ARG A 62 -3.89 -6.50 16.58
C ARG A 62 -4.58 -6.87 17.88
N CYS A 63 -3.95 -6.58 19.01
CA CYS A 63 -4.56 -6.77 20.32
C CYS A 63 -5.87 -5.96 20.42
N SER A 64 -6.97 -6.58 20.85
CA SER A 64 -8.28 -5.91 20.93
C SER A 64 -8.36 -4.87 22.04
N ARG A 65 -7.63 -5.06 23.15
CA ARG A 65 -7.58 -4.14 24.29
C ARG A 65 -6.80 -2.87 23.97
N CYS A 66 -5.49 -3.02 23.76
CA CYS A 66 -4.60 -1.89 23.60
C CYS A 66 -4.46 -1.42 22.16
N LYS A 67 -4.83 -2.26 21.19
CA LYS A 67 -4.66 -2.00 19.77
C LYS A 67 -3.20 -1.66 19.37
N ALA A 68 -2.22 -1.74 20.26
CA ALA A 68 -0.83 -1.34 20.04
C ALA A 68 0.06 -2.49 19.53
N ALA A 69 -0.18 -3.72 20.00
CA ALA A 69 0.57 -4.89 19.56
C ALA A 69 -0.09 -5.58 18.35
N TYR A 70 0.73 -6.13 17.46
CA TYR A 70 0.33 -6.69 16.16
C TYR A 70 0.82 -8.13 16.01
N TYR A 71 -0.02 -9.00 15.47
CA TYR A 71 0.25 -10.43 15.38
C TYR A 71 -0.18 -11.00 14.03
N CYS A 72 0.59 -11.95 13.49
CA CYS A 72 0.18 -12.70 12.31
C CYS A 72 -1.06 -13.56 12.60
N ASP A 73 -1.10 -14.23 13.77
CA ASP A 73 -2.16 -15.16 14.17
C ASP A 73 -2.39 -15.23 15.68
N LYS A 74 -3.46 -15.92 16.10
CA LYS A 74 -3.83 -16.11 17.52
C LYS A 74 -2.72 -16.79 18.34
N ASN A 75 -1.92 -17.66 17.72
CA ASN A 75 -0.84 -18.36 18.43
C ASN A 75 0.27 -17.39 18.87
N CYS A 76 0.64 -16.45 17.99
CA CYS A 76 1.63 -15.41 18.32
C CYS A 76 1.12 -14.50 19.45
N GLN A 77 -0.15 -14.07 19.37
CA GLN A 77 -0.77 -13.31 20.46
C GLN A 77 -0.74 -14.04 21.81
N LYS A 78 -1.08 -15.35 21.84
CA LYS A 78 -1.06 -16.15 23.07
C LYS A 78 0.35 -16.34 23.63
N SER A 79 1.35 -16.52 22.76
CA SER A 79 2.75 -16.66 23.16
C SER A 79 3.26 -15.38 23.81
N ASP A 80 3.02 -14.23 23.18
CA ASP A 80 3.39 -12.91 23.71
C ASP A 80 2.54 -12.46 24.91
N TRP A 81 1.36 -13.06 25.15
CA TRP A 81 0.48 -12.63 26.24
C TRP A 81 1.14 -12.60 27.62
N LYS A 82 2.07 -13.54 27.90
CA LYS A 82 2.78 -13.62 29.19
C LYS A 82 3.54 -12.34 29.52
N THR A 83 4.14 -11.72 28.50
CA THR A 83 4.91 -10.48 28.58
C THR A 83 4.03 -9.26 28.29
N HIS A 84 3.21 -9.33 27.25
CA HIS A 84 2.36 -8.23 26.79
C HIS A 84 1.34 -7.77 27.83
N ARG A 85 0.76 -8.67 28.62
CA ARG A 85 -0.28 -8.34 29.60
C ARG A 85 0.14 -7.25 30.60
N ASN A 86 1.44 -7.19 30.92
CA ASN A 86 1.98 -6.24 31.89
C ASN A 86 2.06 -4.80 31.33
N VAL A 87 2.02 -4.66 30.01
CA VAL A 87 2.10 -3.39 29.28
C VAL A 87 0.85 -3.12 28.44
N CYS A 88 -0.21 -3.94 28.61
CA CYS A 88 -1.41 -3.93 27.78
C CYS A 88 -2.42 -2.88 28.27
N GLU A 89 -2.19 -1.63 27.92
CA GLU A 89 -3.08 -0.52 28.31
C GLU A 89 -4.26 -0.36 27.33
N PRO A 90 -5.51 -0.31 27.81
CA PRO A 90 -6.68 -0.11 26.95
C PRO A 90 -6.60 1.26 26.25
N VAL A 91 -7.01 1.31 24.98
CA VAL A 91 -7.11 2.60 24.29
C VAL A 91 -8.21 3.41 24.96
N ALA A 92 -7.84 4.54 25.57
CA ALA A 92 -8.81 5.55 26.02
C ALA A 92 -9.63 5.94 24.79
N GLN A 93 -10.92 5.58 24.77
CA GLN A 93 -11.82 5.99 23.72
C GLN A 93 -12.15 7.47 23.89
N GLY A 94 -11.18 8.33 23.60
CA GLY A 94 -11.39 9.75 23.38
C GLY A 94 -12.08 9.98 22.04
N TYR A 95 -13.18 9.28 21.78
CA TYR A 95 -14.13 9.70 20.76
C TYR A 95 -14.89 10.89 21.36
N SER A 96 -14.26 12.07 21.32
CA SER A 96 -15.08 13.27 21.19
C SER A 96 -15.82 13.07 19.89
N ALA A 97 -17.10 12.70 19.97
CA ALA A 97 -17.96 12.76 18.79
C ALA A 97 -17.71 14.14 18.16
N PRO A 98 -17.39 14.23 16.86
CA PRO A 98 -17.41 15.53 16.21
C PRO A 98 -18.80 16.09 16.51
N ALA A 99 -18.87 17.20 17.26
CA ALA A 99 -20.12 17.81 17.63
C ALA A 99 -20.84 18.13 16.33
N THR A 100 -21.77 17.25 15.91
CA THR A 100 -22.68 17.57 14.83
C THR A 100 -23.51 18.72 15.38
N PRO A 101 -23.48 19.92 14.78
CA PRO A 101 -24.39 20.98 15.19
C PRO A 101 -25.81 20.44 15.00
N ASN A 102 -26.51 20.23 16.10
CA ASN A 102 -27.87 19.71 16.13
C ASN A 102 -28.81 20.81 15.60
N PHE A 103 -28.99 20.89 14.28
CA PHE A 103 -30.06 21.67 13.65
C PHE A 103 -31.38 20.88 13.71
N SER A 104 -31.85 20.60 14.92
CA SER A 104 -33.21 20.12 15.14
C SER A 104 -33.91 21.08 16.09
N THR A 105 -34.14 22.31 15.62
CA THR A 105 -35.17 23.17 16.18
C THR A 105 -36.45 22.92 15.37
N PRO A 106 -37.45 22.22 15.92
CA PRO A 106 -38.78 22.22 15.34
C PRO A 106 -39.41 23.59 15.65
N ALA A 107 -39.39 24.51 14.68
CA ALA A 107 -40.35 25.60 14.67
C ALA A 107 -41.71 24.96 14.35
N SER A 108 -42.49 24.68 15.40
CA SER A 108 -43.90 24.33 15.31
C SER A 108 -44.64 25.35 14.42
N PRO A 109 -45.35 24.95 13.36
CA PRO A 109 -46.38 25.79 12.80
C PRO A 109 -47.54 25.82 13.80
N THR A 110 -47.79 26.99 14.37
CA THR A 110 -49.04 27.29 15.08
C THR A 110 -50.21 27.12 14.12
N ASN A 111 -51.20 26.38 14.60
CA ASN A 111 -52.51 26.16 14.00
C ASN A 111 -53.24 27.50 13.77
N GLU A 112 -53.76 27.75 12.56
CA GLU A 112 -54.77 28.78 12.34
C GLU A 112 -55.73 28.43 11.17
N SER A 113 -57.02 28.38 11.56
CA SER A 113 -58.29 28.39 10.80
C SER A 113 -58.76 27.13 10.07
#